data_AF-A0A8S3ZK46-F1
#
_entry.id   AF-A0A8S3ZK46-F1
#
_cell.length_a   1.000
_cell.length_b   1.000
_cell.length_c   1.000
_cell.angle_alpha   90.00
_cell.angle_beta   90.00
_cell.angle_gamma   90.00
#
_symmetry.space_group_name_H-M   'P 1'
#
loop_
_entity.id
_entity.type
_entity.pdbx_description
1 polymer ?
#
loop_
_entity_poly.entity_id
_entity_poly.type
_entity_poly.pdbx_seq_one_letter_code
_entity_poly.pdbx_strand_id
1 'polypeptide(L)'
;MTRLSCLTVYLALTLLAGNASCQVMSDTMSINLYLQNMTLSDRSALADNKSQNYMDMVAKVNEYLSPIGGEKESITVSNEGNCVKIIIAWKNGNQTTLAMVAEKLQKDGFIFGNQTLGVSFFGCAAERTLVRVTFFVDLAWSENFRNHNSTEYQTVLQIVNNVFMALGGSFQALEIAQ
;
A
#
# COMPACT_ATOMS: atom_id res chain seq x y z
N MET A 1 7.52 -14.08 32.73
CA MET A 1 6.58 -14.52 31.67
C MET A 1 6.19 -13.31 30.85
N THR A 2 6.77 -13.15 29.66
CA THR A 2 6.28 -12.21 28.66
C THR A 2 4.95 -12.74 28.11
N ARG A 3 3.88 -11.95 28.21
CA ARG A 3 2.60 -12.23 27.55
C ARG A 3 2.55 -11.45 26.25
N LEU A 4 2.54 -12.15 25.12
CA LEU A 4 2.17 -11.55 23.83
C LEU A 4 0.73 -11.02 23.93
N SER A 5 0.50 -9.79 23.48
CA SER A 5 -0.80 -9.11 23.51
C SER A 5 -1.20 -8.72 22.07
N CYS A 6 -2.44 -8.99 21.65
CA CYS A 6 -2.83 -8.91 20.24
C CYS A 6 -3.59 -7.61 19.88
N LEU A 7 -2.84 -6.55 19.60
CA LEU A 7 -3.32 -5.21 19.26
C LEU A 7 -4.14 -5.14 17.96
N THR A 8 -5.45 -5.35 18.00
CA THR A 8 -6.30 -5.32 16.79
C THR A 8 -6.79 -3.90 16.46
N VAL A 9 -6.18 -3.26 15.46
CA VAL A 9 -6.53 -1.92 14.95
C VAL A 9 -7.78 -1.94 14.06
N TYR A 10 -8.71 -1.02 14.30
CA TYR A 10 -9.96 -0.88 13.52
C TYR A 10 -9.87 0.28 12.53
N LEU A 11 -9.14 0.04 11.45
CA LEU A 11 -9.11 0.97 10.33
C LEU A 11 -10.45 1.01 9.57
N ALA A 12 -10.58 2.00 8.68
CA ALA A 12 -11.60 2.07 7.65
C ALA A 12 -11.03 2.62 6.30
N LEU A 13 -10.38 1.79 5.44
CA LEU A 13 -9.71 2.19 4.15
C LEU A 13 -9.84 1.39 2.79
N THR A 14 -10.73 0.37 2.56
CA THR A 14 -10.88 -0.58 1.38
C THR A 14 -10.08 -1.95 1.31
N LEU A 15 -10.54 -3.10 1.87
CA LEU A 15 -9.92 -4.44 1.59
C LEU A 15 -10.94 -5.59 1.45
N LEU A 16 -10.69 -6.45 0.44
CA LEU A 16 -11.34 -7.76 0.28
C LEU A 16 -10.78 -8.78 1.29
N ALA A 17 -11.61 -9.74 1.69
CA ALA A 17 -11.32 -10.69 2.74
C ALA A 17 -10.14 -11.63 2.41
N GLY A 18 -9.08 -11.53 3.21
CA GLY A 18 -8.07 -12.58 3.37
C GLY A 18 -8.10 -13.09 4.80
N ASN A 19 -8.23 -14.41 4.98
CA ASN A 19 -8.10 -15.02 6.31
C ASN A 19 -6.67 -14.77 6.83
N ALA A 20 -6.54 -14.08 7.96
CA ALA A 20 -5.26 -13.86 8.62
C ALA A 20 -4.74 -15.19 9.21
N SER A 21 -3.98 -15.93 8.42
CA SER A 21 -3.13 -17.02 8.88
C SER A 21 -1.70 -16.49 9.08
N CYS A 22 -0.98 -17.05 10.06
CA CYS A 22 0.44 -16.75 10.23
C CYS A 22 1.21 -17.25 8.98
N GLN A 23 1.53 -16.35 8.06
CA GLN A 23 2.45 -16.64 6.97
C GLN A 23 3.85 -16.18 7.35
N VAL A 24 4.80 -17.09 7.10
CA VAL A 24 6.25 -16.84 7.14
C VAL A 24 6.54 -15.56 6.36
N MET A 25 7.46 -14.73 6.85
CA MET A 25 7.92 -13.55 6.12
C MET A 25 8.40 -13.98 4.73
N SER A 26 7.61 -13.65 3.71
CA SER A 26 8.03 -13.73 2.33
C SER A 26 9.12 -12.70 2.12
N ASP A 27 10.28 -13.12 1.60
CA ASP A 27 11.35 -12.20 1.21
C ASP A 27 10.89 -11.20 0.13
N THR A 28 9.76 -11.48 -0.54
CA THR A 28 9.13 -10.62 -1.55
C THR A 28 7.82 -10.01 -1.02
N MET A 29 7.75 -8.68 -0.99
CA MET A 29 6.54 -7.88 -0.77
C MET A 29 5.86 -7.56 -2.10
N SER A 30 4.53 -7.58 -2.17
CA SER A 30 3.78 -7.17 -3.36
C SER A 30 3.15 -5.79 -3.17
N ILE A 31 3.48 -4.83 -4.04
CA ILE A 31 2.87 -3.50 -4.09
C ILE A 31 1.89 -3.45 -5.26
N ASN A 32 0.63 -3.11 -5.00
CA ASN A 32 -0.38 -2.86 -6.03
C ASN A 32 -0.58 -1.35 -6.21
N LEU A 33 -0.37 -0.85 -7.42
CA LEU A 33 -0.69 0.51 -7.85
C LEU A 33 -1.85 0.47 -8.85
N TYR A 34 -2.68 1.50 -8.86
CA TYR A 34 -3.83 1.64 -9.74
C TYR A 34 -3.79 3.02 -10.39
N LEU A 35 -3.45 3.05 -11.69
CA LEU A 35 -3.34 4.26 -12.50
C LEU A 35 -4.70 4.66 -13.08
N GLN A 36 -5.20 5.78 -12.60
CA GLN A 36 -6.47 6.40 -12.98
C GLN A 36 -6.25 7.49 -14.05
N ASN A 37 -7.36 7.98 -14.63
CA ASN A 37 -7.40 9.04 -15.65
C ASN A 37 -6.79 8.69 -17.02
N MET A 38 -6.45 7.43 -17.28
CA MET A 38 -6.06 6.94 -18.62
C MET A 38 -7.26 6.74 -19.55
N THR A 39 -7.11 7.01 -20.85
CA THR A 39 -8.18 6.77 -21.84
C THR A 39 -8.36 5.27 -22.12
N LEU A 40 -9.51 4.86 -22.66
CA LEU A 40 -9.76 3.45 -22.99
C LEU A 40 -8.74 2.90 -24.01
N SER A 41 -8.29 3.71 -24.97
CA SER A 41 -7.24 3.33 -25.92
C SER A 41 -5.91 3.06 -25.22
N ASP A 42 -5.48 3.93 -24.32
CA ASP A 42 -4.20 3.79 -23.62
C ASP A 42 -4.20 2.56 -22.71
N ARG A 43 -5.31 2.33 -21.97
CA ARG A 43 -5.47 1.13 -21.13
C ARG A 43 -5.50 -0.16 -21.95
N SER A 44 -6.16 -0.15 -23.10
CA SER A 44 -6.24 -1.32 -23.99
C SER A 44 -4.90 -1.64 -24.63
N ALA A 45 -4.10 -0.62 -24.96
CA ALA A 45 -2.75 -0.77 -25.48
C ALA A 45 -1.75 -1.38 -24.48
N LEU A 46 -2.10 -1.43 -23.20
CA LEU A 46 -1.32 -2.06 -22.12
C LEU A 46 -1.75 -3.51 -21.79
N ALA A 47 -2.75 -4.06 -22.48
CA ALA A 47 -3.25 -5.41 -22.21
C ALA A 47 -2.34 -6.54 -22.76
N ASP A 48 -1.52 -6.26 -23.76
CA ASP A 48 -0.53 -7.21 -24.32
C ASP A 48 0.85 -6.96 -23.69
N ASN A 49 1.37 -7.97 -22.97
CA ASN A 49 2.67 -7.90 -22.30
C ASN A 49 3.89 -7.93 -23.24
N LYS A 50 3.66 -8.12 -24.55
CA LYS A 50 4.68 -8.00 -25.60
C LYS A 50 4.62 -6.66 -26.35
N SER A 51 3.63 -5.82 -26.06
CA SER A 51 3.48 -4.53 -26.70
C SER A 51 4.56 -3.53 -26.24
N GLN A 52 4.90 -2.58 -27.11
CA GLN A 52 5.83 -1.51 -26.75
C GLN A 52 5.31 -0.68 -25.57
N ASN A 53 4.01 -0.34 -25.55
CA ASN A 53 3.42 0.43 -24.46
C ASN A 53 3.56 -0.28 -23.10
N TYR A 54 3.39 -1.61 -23.05
CA TYR A 54 3.61 -2.38 -21.83
C TYR A 54 5.06 -2.31 -21.38
N MET A 55 6.01 -2.49 -22.30
CA MET A 55 7.44 -2.41 -22.00
C MET A 55 7.84 -1.00 -21.54
N ASP A 56 7.30 0.04 -22.17
CA ASP A 56 7.51 1.44 -21.79
C ASP A 56 6.92 1.74 -20.40
N MET A 57 5.75 1.20 -20.07
CA MET A 57 5.14 1.32 -18.74
C MET A 57 6.00 0.65 -17.67
N VAL A 58 6.46 -0.58 -17.91
CA VAL A 58 7.38 -1.31 -17.01
C VAL A 58 8.71 -0.56 -16.85
N ALA A 59 9.28 -0.05 -17.94
CA ALA A 59 10.48 0.77 -17.91
C ALA A 59 10.25 2.05 -17.09
N LYS A 60 9.10 2.71 -17.26
CA LYS A 60 8.77 3.94 -16.53
C LYS A 60 8.58 3.70 -15.03
N VAL A 61 7.89 2.62 -14.63
CA VAL A 61 7.80 2.22 -13.21
C VAL A 61 9.19 1.91 -12.63
N ASN A 62 10.04 1.23 -13.40
CA ASN A 62 11.41 0.95 -12.99
C ASN A 62 12.24 2.23 -12.77
N GLU A 63 12.20 3.16 -13.73
CA GLU A 63 12.81 4.49 -13.66
C GLU A 63 12.29 5.27 -12.44
N TYR A 64 10.96 5.41 -12.31
CA TYR A 64 10.33 6.22 -11.27
C TYR A 64 10.69 5.73 -9.87
N LEU A 65 10.69 4.41 -9.67
CA LEU A 65 10.96 3.80 -8.38
C LEU A 65 12.41 3.28 -8.28
N SER A 66 13.34 3.75 -9.13
CA SER A 66 14.77 3.44 -9.04
C SER A 66 15.50 4.09 -7.85
N PRO A 67 15.11 5.28 -7.33
CA PRO A 67 15.77 5.86 -6.15
C PRO A 67 15.38 5.18 -4.83
N ILE A 68 14.39 4.27 -4.86
CA ILE A 68 13.87 3.56 -3.69
C ILE A 68 14.60 2.23 -3.61
N GLY A 69 15.24 1.97 -2.46
CA GLY A 69 16.09 0.79 -2.26
C GLY A 69 15.37 -0.56 -2.29
N GLY A 70 16.16 -1.63 -2.38
CA GLY A 70 15.67 -3.00 -2.58
C GLY A 70 15.69 -3.41 -4.06
N GLU A 71 15.22 -4.62 -4.34
CA GLU A 71 15.28 -5.24 -5.67
C GLU A 71 13.85 -5.51 -6.19
N LYS A 72 13.50 -4.92 -7.34
CA LYS A 72 12.22 -5.21 -8.02
C LYS A 72 12.38 -6.52 -8.79
N GLU A 73 11.76 -7.57 -8.30
CA GLU A 73 11.82 -8.93 -8.86
C GLU A 73 10.96 -9.04 -10.13
N SER A 74 9.77 -8.44 -10.14
CA SER A 74 8.93 -8.35 -11.34
C SER A 74 7.98 -7.16 -11.28
N ILE A 75 7.55 -6.68 -12.46
CA ILE A 75 6.50 -5.69 -12.64
C ILE A 75 5.50 -6.26 -13.65
N THR A 76 4.25 -6.40 -13.24
CA THR A 76 3.14 -6.85 -14.08
C THR A 76 2.15 -5.72 -14.25
N VAL A 77 1.70 -5.47 -15.48
CA VAL A 77 0.66 -4.46 -15.79
C VAL A 77 -0.60 -5.19 -16.28
N SER A 78 -1.77 -4.79 -15.79
CA SER A 78 -3.07 -5.31 -16.25
C SER A 78 -4.10 -4.18 -16.46
N ASN A 79 -4.95 -4.35 -17.47
CA ASN A 79 -6.09 -3.48 -17.71
C ASN A 79 -7.30 -4.02 -16.92
N GLU A 80 -7.76 -3.26 -15.94
CA GLU A 80 -8.91 -3.63 -15.08
C GLU A 80 -10.22 -2.95 -15.57
N GLY A 81 -10.29 -2.62 -16.86
CA GLY A 81 -11.47 -2.04 -17.50
C GLY A 81 -11.58 -0.53 -17.33
N ASN A 82 -11.62 -0.01 -16.09
CA ASN A 82 -11.72 1.42 -15.78
C ASN A 82 -10.39 2.06 -15.32
N CYS A 83 -9.38 1.28 -14.94
CA CYS A 83 -8.02 1.77 -14.68
C CYS A 83 -6.96 0.72 -15.08
N VAL A 84 -5.68 1.06 -14.92
CA VAL A 84 -4.56 0.11 -15.10
C VAL A 84 -4.00 -0.26 -13.74
N LYS A 85 -3.91 -1.55 -13.45
CA LYS A 85 -3.25 -2.08 -12.26
C LYS A 85 -1.80 -2.41 -12.58
N ILE A 86 -0.91 -2.09 -11.65
CA ILE A 86 0.51 -2.44 -11.70
C ILE A 86 0.84 -3.20 -10.41
N ILE A 87 1.36 -4.41 -10.56
CA ILE A 87 1.79 -5.26 -9.45
C ILE A 87 3.32 -5.31 -9.48
N ILE A 88 3.95 -4.90 -8.38
CA ILE A 88 5.40 -4.89 -8.23
C ILE A 88 5.78 -5.90 -7.15
N ALA A 89 6.49 -6.95 -7.54
CA ALA A 89 7.14 -7.86 -6.61
C ALA A 89 8.47 -7.25 -6.17
N TRP A 90 8.63 -7.01 -4.87
CA TRP A 90 9.75 -6.29 -4.29
C TRP A 90 10.49 -7.14 -3.25
N LYS A 91 11.66 -7.62 -3.63
CA LYS A 91 12.52 -8.47 -2.80
C LYS A 91 13.25 -7.63 -1.76
N ASN A 92 13.30 -8.15 -0.54
CA ASN A 92 13.61 -7.47 0.71
C ASN A 92 12.75 -6.21 0.97
N GLY A 93 11.58 -6.13 0.34
CA GLY A 93 10.64 -5.03 0.52
C GLY A 93 9.98 -5.06 1.90
N ASN A 94 9.91 -3.91 2.56
CA ASN A 94 9.30 -3.78 3.88
C ASN A 94 8.37 -2.55 3.97
N GLN A 95 7.81 -2.28 5.15
CA GLN A 95 6.91 -1.14 5.35
C GLN A 95 7.56 0.21 5.03
N THR A 96 8.87 0.37 5.25
CA THR A 96 9.62 1.58 4.86
C THR A 96 9.70 1.70 3.34
N THR A 97 9.96 0.61 2.61
CA THR A 97 9.92 0.58 1.14
C THR A 97 8.54 1.01 0.62
N LEU A 98 7.46 0.46 1.19
CA LEU A 98 6.09 0.82 0.80
C LEU A 98 5.78 2.29 1.08
N ALA A 99 6.18 2.82 2.25
CA ALA A 99 6.02 4.22 2.59
C ALA A 99 6.77 5.15 1.63
N MET A 100 8.01 4.82 1.26
CA MET A 100 8.79 5.60 0.28
C MET A 100 8.16 5.58 -1.13
N VAL A 101 7.62 4.44 -1.56
CA VAL A 101 6.89 4.33 -2.85
C VAL A 101 5.65 5.21 -2.83
N ALA A 102 4.87 5.16 -1.74
CA ALA A 102 3.63 5.93 -1.63
C ALA A 102 3.89 7.44 -1.46
N GLU A 103 4.87 7.86 -0.66
CA GLU A 103 5.30 9.26 -0.56
C GLU A 103 5.75 9.81 -1.92
N LYS A 104 6.58 9.06 -2.66
CA LYS A 104 7.04 9.50 -3.98
C LYS A 104 5.88 9.66 -4.98
N LEU A 105 4.97 8.69 -5.03
CA LEU A 105 3.84 8.70 -5.97
C LEU A 105 2.77 9.74 -5.58
N GLN A 106 2.64 10.10 -4.30
CA GLN A 106 1.81 11.24 -3.87
C GLN A 106 2.44 12.59 -4.24
N LYS A 107 3.74 12.74 -4.00
CA LYS A 107 4.44 14.01 -4.19
C LYS A 107 4.63 14.37 -5.66
N ASP A 108 5.08 13.40 -6.45
CA ASP A 108 5.49 13.62 -7.85
C ASP A 108 4.40 13.17 -8.86
N GLY A 109 3.38 12.44 -8.38
CA GLY A 109 2.38 11.76 -9.22
C GLY A 109 2.92 10.47 -9.85
N PHE A 110 2.32 10.05 -10.97
CA PHE A 110 2.95 9.11 -11.90
C PHE A 110 2.84 9.65 -13.32
N ILE A 111 3.97 9.93 -13.97
CA ILE A 111 4.00 10.59 -15.28
C ILE A 111 4.28 9.54 -16.37
N PHE A 112 3.35 9.39 -17.30
CA PHE A 112 3.47 8.49 -18.45
C PHE A 112 3.11 9.23 -19.73
N GLY A 113 4.01 9.20 -20.73
CA GLY A 113 3.95 10.10 -21.87
C GLY A 113 3.90 11.56 -21.42
N ASN A 114 2.90 12.31 -21.90
CA ASN A 114 2.66 13.71 -21.54
C ASN A 114 1.54 13.90 -20.49
N GLN A 115 1.18 12.85 -19.72
CA GLN A 115 0.09 12.90 -18.75
C GLN A 115 0.58 12.55 -17.33
N THR A 116 0.09 13.30 -16.35
CA THR A 116 0.18 12.92 -14.93
C THR A 116 -1.05 12.11 -14.57
N LEU A 117 -0.85 10.83 -14.27
CA LEU A 117 -1.88 9.87 -13.91
C LEU A 117 -2.12 9.90 -12.40
N GLY A 118 -3.38 9.74 -11.99
CA GLY A 118 -3.74 9.59 -10.58
C GLY A 118 -3.34 8.21 -10.09
N VAL A 119 -2.71 8.11 -8.92
CA VAL A 119 -2.29 6.84 -8.33
C VAL A 119 -3.17 6.51 -7.14
N SER A 120 -3.75 5.30 -7.14
CA SER A 120 -4.44 4.70 -6.00
C SER A 120 -3.71 3.42 -5.58
N PHE A 121 -3.76 3.09 -4.28
CA PHE A 121 -3.32 1.80 -3.74
C PHE A 121 -4.49 0.85 -3.46
N PHE A 122 -5.72 1.32 -3.65
CA PHE A 122 -6.95 0.71 -3.12
C PHE A 122 -7.89 0.15 -4.20
N GLY A 123 -7.54 0.34 -5.47
CA GLY A 123 -8.31 -0.15 -6.61
C GLY A 123 -8.58 0.92 -7.67
N CYS A 124 -9.29 0.50 -8.72
CA CYS A 124 -9.73 1.37 -9.81
C CYS A 124 -11.02 2.17 -9.52
N ALA A 125 -11.77 1.80 -8.47
CA ALA A 125 -12.91 2.59 -8.03
C ALA A 125 -12.41 3.87 -7.31
N ALA A 126 -13.06 5.00 -7.59
CA ALA A 126 -12.84 6.26 -6.85
C ALA A 126 -13.66 6.31 -5.53
N GLU A 127 -14.33 5.22 -5.18
CA GLU A 127 -15.17 5.15 -3.98
C GLU A 127 -14.31 4.96 -2.73
N ARG A 128 -14.57 5.79 -1.72
CA ARG A 128 -13.99 5.63 -0.38
C ARG A 128 -14.63 4.40 0.26
N THR A 129 -13.91 3.28 0.33
CA THR A 129 -14.40 2.07 1.01
C THR A 129 -13.59 1.84 2.29
N LEU A 130 -14.03 0.89 3.14
CA LEU A 130 -13.50 0.66 4.48
C LEU A 130 -12.80 -0.73 4.56
N VAL A 131 -11.53 -0.73 5.03
CA VAL A 131 -10.52 -1.80 5.26
C VAL A 131 -10.46 -1.85 6.79
N ARG A 132 -10.43 -3.02 7.41
CA ARG A 132 -9.74 -3.20 8.70
C ARG A 132 -8.31 -3.72 8.49
N VAL A 133 -7.27 -2.94 8.80
CA VAL A 133 -5.88 -3.42 8.79
C VAL A 133 -5.54 -3.80 10.21
N THR A 134 -5.19 -5.07 10.42
CA THR A 134 -4.74 -5.57 11.71
C THR A 134 -3.21 -5.66 11.67
N PHE A 135 -2.55 -4.99 12.61
CA PHE A 135 -1.11 -5.12 12.83
C PHE A 135 -0.87 -5.99 14.06
N PHE A 136 0.16 -6.84 14.03
CA PHE A 136 0.66 -7.50 15.23
C PHE A 136 1.94 -6.79 15.65
N VAL A 137 1.92 -6.18 16.84
CA VAL A 137 3.06 -5.45 17.41
C VAL A 137 3.44 -6.08 18.73
N ASP A 138 4.74 -6.34 18.92
CA ASP A 138 5.27 -6.98 20.13
C ASP A 138 5.45 -5.93 21.24
N LEU A 139 4.31 -5.53 21.84
CA LEU A 139 4.25 -4.57 22.93
C LEU A 139 3.98 -5.28 24.25
N ALA A 140 4.68 -4.83 25.30
CA ALA A 140 4.38 -5.26 26.66
C ALA A 140 2.94 -4.86 27.05
N TRP A 141 2.25 -5.77 27.74
CA TRP A 141 0.90 -5.53 28.23
C TRP A 141 0.82 -4.27 29.10
N SER A 142 -0.19 -3.43 28.84
CA SER A 142 -0.48 -2.23 29.63
C SER A 142 -1.98 -1.92 29.61
N GLU A 143 -2.58 -1.70 30.77
CA GLU A 143 -3.97 -1.23 30.88
C GLU A 143 -4.15 0.18 30.31
N ASN A 144 -3.05 0.96 30.21
CA ASN A 144 -3.09 2.32 29.68
C ASN A 144 -3.53 2.37 28.21
N PHE A 145 -3.44 1.28 27.45
CA PHE A 145 -4.00 1.19 26.09
C PHE A 145 -5.54 1.33 26.03
N ARG A 146 -6.27 1.16 27.14
CA ARG A 146 -7.71 1.46 27.22
C ARG A 146 -8.00 2.94 27.42
N ASN A 147 -7.01 3.70 27.89
CA ASN A 147 -7.12 5.15 28.07
C ASN A 147 -6.57 5.85 26.83
N HIS A 148 -7.45 6.40 25.99
CA HIS A 148 -7.05 7.10 24.76
C HIS A 148 -6.17 8.33 25.01
N ASN A 149 -6.11 8.86 26.24
CA ASN A 149 -5.24 9.97 26.63
C ASN A 149 -3.90 9.52 27.22
N SER A 150 -3.60 8.22 27.29
CA SER A 150 -2.32 7.73 27.79
C SER A 150 -1.20 7.97 26.78
N THR A 151 0.03 8.11 27.28
CA THR A 151 1.21 8.26 26.44
C THR A 151 1.44 7.03 25.56
N GLU A 152 1.13 5.84 26.08
CA GLU A 152 1.26 4.57 25.36
C GLU A 152 0.25 4.45 24.21
N TYR A 153 -1.04 4.78 24.43
CA TYR A 153 -2.03 4.81 23.36
C TYR A 153 -1.67 5.85 22.30
N GLN A 154 -1.28 7.06 22.72
CA GLN A 154 -0.89 8.14 21.80
C GLN A 154 0.37 7.79 20.98
N THR A 155 1.33 7.08 21.57
CA THR A 155 2.52 6.60 20.85
C THR A 155 2.15 5.60 19.76
N VAL A 156 1.30 4.61 20.07
CA VAL A 156 0.80 3.64 19.07
C VAL A 156 -0.01 4.35 18.00
N LEU A 157 -0.91 5.26 18.39
CA LEU A 157 -1.71 6.08 17.47
C LEU A 157 -0.82 6.89 16.52
N GLN A 158 0.27 7.48 17.00
CA GLN A 158 1.18 8.27 16.16
C GLN A 158 1.96 7.40 15.17
N ILE A 159 2.45 6.22 15.59
CA ILE A 159 3.09 5.25 14.69
C ILE A 159 2.10 4.80 13.60
N VAL A 160 0.89 4.43 14.01
CA VAL A 160 -0.20 4.00 13.13
C VAL A 160 -0.60 5.11 12.14
N ASN A 161 -0.75 6.35 12.60
CA ASN A 161 -1.03 7.52 11.76
C ASN A 161 0.08 7.79 10.73
N ASN A 162 1.35 7.71 11.14
CA ASN A 162 2.47 7.93 10.22
C ASN A 162 2.48 6.90 9.08
N VAL A 163 2.20 5.63 9.40
CA VAL A 163 2.04 4.56 8.38
C VAL A 163 0.84 4.85 7.47
N PHE A 164 -0.31 5.30 8.01
CA PHE A 164 -1.50 5.53 7.19
C PHE A 164 -1.45 6.80 6.32
N MET A 165 -0.85 7.88 6.81
CA MET A 165 -0.63 9.08 5.98
C MET A 165 0.34 8.78 4.84
N ALA A 166 1.39 7.98 5.07
CA ALA A 166 2.27 7.53 4.00
C ALA A 166 1.52 6.75 2.91
N LEU A 167 0.48 5.97 3.26
CA LEU A 167 -0.38 5.25 2.31
C LEU A 167 -1.45 6.12 1.62
N GLY A 168 -1.51 7.42 1.92
CA GLY A 168 -2.50 8.35 1.33
C GLY A 168 -3.91 8.16 1.89
N GLY A 169 -4.02 7.46 3.02
CA GLY A 169 -5.29 7.21 3.70
C GLY A 169 -5.60 8.23 4.79
N SER A 170 -6.88 8.52 4.99
CA SER A 170 -7.35 9.16 6.22
C SER A 170 -7.60 8.09 7.28
N PHE A 171 -6.76 8.07 8.33
CA PHE A 171 -7.03 7.27 9.52
C PHE A 171 -8.35 7.70 10.18
N GLN A 172 -9.15 6.71 10.62
CA GLN A 172 -10.48 6.91 11.20
C GLN A 172 -10.53 6.54 12.69
N ALA A 173 -10.05 5.35 13.05
CA ALA A 173 -10.05 4.85 14.42
C ALA A 173 -8.90 3.88 14.69
N LEU A 174 -8.50 3.80 15.96
CA LEU A 174 -7.58 2.82 16.52
C LEU A 174 -8.31 2.16 17.69
N GLU A 175 -8.62 0.89 17.53
CA GLU A 175 -8.93 0.01 18.65
C GLU A 175 -7.62 -0.70 19.05
N ILE A 176 -7.46 -0.98 20.33
CA ILE A 176 -6.38 -1.84 20.82
C ILE A 176 -7.09 -3.01 21.52
N ALA A 177 -7.37 -4.06 20.76
CA ALA A 177 -7.70 -5.34 21.39
C ALA A 177 -6.50 -5.86 22.21
N GLN A 178 -6.79 -6.67 23.22
CA GLN A 178 -5.82 -7.27 24.14
C GLN A 178 -6.13 -8.75 24.31
#